data_AF-A0A1V4WKP4-F1
#
_entry.id   AF-A0A1V4WKP4-F1
#
_cell.length_a   1.000
_cell.length_b   1.000
_cell.length_c   1.000
_cell.angle_alpha   90.00
_cell.angle_beta   90.00
_cell.angle_gamma   90.00
#
_symmetry.space_group_name_H-M   'P 1'
#
loop_
_entity.id
_entity.type
_entity.pdbx_description
1 polymer ?
#
loop_
_entity_poly.entity_id
_entity_poly.type
_entity_poly.pdbx_seq_one_letter_code
_entity_poly.pdbx_strand_id
1 'polypeptide(L)'
;MLKDLSGIIDIQYFEDDNGGVTVMTSGGKLLVSGVNINELSAEKSAEDDCYRVIWGSDSGNSVDITDSFQGGSLKALIDLRDNEIPQFMDTINDLAVSLATEVNNVHSTGYTANGVTGINFFRDIPTTGDYAAIIAISDEVDTSTDYIATTSSADSTTANDIALAIADLGSSSITIDGQSTTYTDYTASIEAQIGSLSQNAQELSEYHQNLLATVEAQRDSVSGVSIDEEMTNLIKFQTAYQAAARLLNTADALFTTLMEAFQ
;
A
#
# COMPACT_ATOMS: atom_id res chain seq x y z
N MET A 1 16.94 14.07 -2.13
CA MET A 1 17.42 12.73 -2.52
C MET A 1 17.21 11.69 -1.42
N LEU A 2 17.99 11.66 -0.32
CA LEU A 2 17.75 10.67 0.78
C LEU A 2 16.34 10.79 1.37
N LYS A 3 15.87 12.03 1.58
CA LYS A 3 14.49 12.32 2.01
C LYS A 3 13.45 11.71 1.06
N ASP A 4 13.62 11.91 -0.25
CA ASP A 4 12.67 11.42 -1.25
C ASP A 4 12.68 9.88 -1.31
N LEU A 5 13.87 9.27 -1.26
CA LEU A 5 14.01 7.82 -1.19
C LEU A 5 13.34 7.24 0.06
N SER A 6 13.52 7.88 1.22
CA SER A 6 12.89 7.47 2.49
C SER A 6 11.36 7.58 2.47
N GLY A 7 10.78 8.37 1.57
CA GLY A 7 9.34 8.42 1.33
C GLY A 7 8.82 7.24 0.50
N ILE A 8 9.68 6.60 -0.29
CA ILE A 8 9.32 5.48 -1.17
C ILE A 8 9.54 4.15 -0.45
N ILE A 9 10.70 3.99 0.18
CA ILE A 9 11.08 2.80 0.94
C ILE A 9 11.72 3.19 2.26
N ASP A 10 11.64 2.31 3.24
CA ASP A 10 12.37 2.47 4.49
C ASP A 10 13.88 2.19 4.29
N ILE A 11 14.71 3.16 4.66
CA ILE A 11 16.17 3.13 4.51
C ILE A 11 16.88 3.44 5.83
N GLN A 12 18.10 2.92 5.94
CA GLN A 12 19.09 3.33 6.91
C GLN A 12 20.29 3.92 6.17
N TYR A 13 20.88 4.98 6.70
CA TYR A 13 22.07 5.58 6.10
C TYR A 13 23.10 5.97 7.16
N PHE A 14 24.36 5.98 6.74
CA PHE A 14 25.51 6.39 7.52
C PHE A 14 26.37 7.34 6.70
N GLU A 15 26.85 8.40 7.33
CA GLU A 15 27.83 9.31 6.76
C GLU A 15 29.19 9.05 7.42
N ASP A 16 30.24 8.95 6.62
CA ASP A 16 31.62 8.84 7.11
C ASP A 16 32.26 10.23 7.33
N ASP A 17 33.40 10.25 8.03
CA ASP A 17 34.14 11.48 8.34
C ASP A 17 34.64 12.24 7.08
N ASN A 18 34.63 11.60 5.91
CA ASN A 18 35.00 12.18 4.62
C ASN A 18 33.78 12.64 3.80
N GLY A 19 32.56 12.57 4.35
CA GLY A 19 31.31 12.94 3.68
C GLY A 19 30.77 11.87 2.71
N GLY A 20 31.31 10.66 2.74
CA GLY A 20 30.78 9.51 2.00
C GLY A 20 29.49 9.00 2.65
N VAL A 21 28.48 8.69 1.83
CA VAL A 21 27.18 8.18 2.29
C VAL A 21 27.07 6.70 1.95
N THR A 22 26.72 5.89 2.95
CA THR A 22 26.28 4.50 2.77
C THR A 22 24.79 4.41 3.02
N VAL A 23 24.04 3.81 2.09
CA VAL A 23 22.58 3.64 2.17
C VAL A 23 22.24 2.16 2.06
N MET A 24 21.34 1.69 2.92
CA MET A 24 20.80 0.34 2.89
C MET A 24 19.29 0.36 3.13
N THR A 25 18.58 -0.67 2.68
CA THR A 25 17.19 -0.91 3.13
C THR A 25 17.20 -1.23 4.63
N SER A 26 16.10 -1.01 5.35
CA SER A 26 16.06 -1.40 6.77
C SER A 26 16.18 -2.91 6.98
N GLY A 27 15.90 -3.72 5.95
CA GLY A 27 16.19 -5.15 5.91
C GLY A 27 17.69 -5.50 5.75
N GLY A 28 18.58 -4.51 5.74
CA GLY A 28 20.04 -4.68 5.72
C GLY A 28 20.64 -4.89 4.33
N LYS A 29 19.90 -4.61 3.25
CA LYS A 29 20.43 -4.73 1.88
C LYS A 29 21.08 -3.42 1.46
N LEU A 30 22.38 -3.49 1.17
CA LEU A 30 23.17 -2.35 0.75
C LEU A 30 22.69 -1.83 -0.61
N LEU A 31 22.33 -0.56 -0.71
CA LEU A 31 21.93 0.09 -1.97
C LEU A 31 23.06 0.94 -2.55
N VAL A 32 23.75 1.70 -1.70
CA VAL A 32 24.86 2.58 -2.08
C VAL A 32 25.97 2.46 -1.06
N SER A 33 27.20 2.29 -1.51
CA SER A 33 28.41 2.44 -0.67
C SER A 33 29.56 2.97 -1.50
N GLY A 34 29.95 4.22 -1.23
CA GLY A 34 30.96 4.93 -2.02
C GLY A 34 30.51 5.08 -3.48
N VAL A 35 31.21 4.40 -4.40
CA VAL A 35 30.88 4.40 -5.84
C VAL A 35 30.09 3.16 -6.27
N ASN A 36 29.88 2.20 -5.39
CA ASN A 36 29.17 0.96 -5.70
C ASN A 36 27.67 1.16 -5.48
N ILE A 37 26.88 0.69 -6.45
CA ILE A 37 25.42 0.76 -6.45
C ILE A 37 24.89 -0.65 -6.66
N ASN A 38 23.95 -1.05 -5.82
CA ASN A 38 23.15 -2.26 -5.99
C ASN A 38 21.72 -1.82 -6.33
N GLU A 39 21.19 -2.35 -7.43
CA GLU A 39 19.91 -1.91 -7.96
C GLU A 39 18.75 -2.71 -7.38
N LEU A 40 17.60 -2.05 -7.29
CA LEU A 40 16.31 -2.70 -7.11
C LEU A 40 15.65 -2.82 -8.47
N SER A 41 15.10 -3.99 -8.76
CA SER A 41 14.33 -4.26 -9.97
C SER A 41 12.96 -4.82 -9.61
N ALA A 42 11.99 -4.62 -10.50
CA ALA A 42 10.68 -5.21 -10.38
C ALA A 42 10.62 -6.42 -11.32
N GLU A 43 10.43 -7.61 -10.77
CA GLU A 43 10.31 -8.84 -11.54
C GLU A 43 8.92 -9.44 -11.38
N LYS A 44 8.30 -9.86 -12.48
CA LYS A 44 6.97 -10.46 -12.43
C LYS A 44 7.06 -11.89 -11.91
N SER A 45 6.34 -12.19 -10.84
CA SER A 45 6.19 -13.52 -10.26
C SER A 45 5.36 -14.41 -11.18
N ALA A 46 5.79 -15.66 -11.36
CA ALA A 46 5.06 -16.66 -12.13
C ALA A 46 3.95 -17.35 -11.32
N GLU A 47 3.92 -17.14 -10.00
CA GLU A 47 2.96 -17.79 -9.09
C GLU A 47 1.61 -17.06 -9.07
N ASP A 48 1.66 -15.73 -9.04
CA ASP A 48 0.51 -14.86 -8.78
C ASP A 48 0.43 -13.66 -9.74
N ASP A 49 1.28 -13.63 -10.79
CA ASP A 49 1.35 -12.56 -11.80
C ASP A 49 1.67 -11.15 -11.21
N CYS A 50 2.05 -11.07 -9.94
CA CYS A 50 2.38 -9.85 -9.23
C CYS A 50 3.87 -9.49 -9.34
N TYR A 51 4.20 -8.20 -9.20
CA TYR A 51 5.61 -7.77 -9.24
C TYR A 51 6.29 -7.93 -7.87
N ARG A 52 7.44 -8.59 -7.85
CA ARG A 52 8.35 -8.69 -6.70
C ARG A 52 9.49 -7.69 -6.83
N VAL A 53 9.99 -7.24 -5.68
CA VAL A 53 11.11 -6.31 -5.60
C VAL A 53 12.39 -7.12 -5.37
N ILE A 54 13.24 -7.15 -6.38
CA ILE A 54 14.47 -7.93 -6.38
C ILE A 54 15.65 -7.00 -6.17
N TRP A 55 16.43 -7.28 -5.13
CA TRP A 55 17.71 -6.65 -4.90
C TRP A 55 18.82 -7.42 -5.62
N GLY A 56 19.61 -6.74 -6.46
CA GLY A 56 20.74 -7.31 -7.17
C GLY A 56 22.08 -6.78 -6.66
N SER A 57 23.04 -7.69 -6.42
CA SER A 57 24.42 -7.32 -6.10
C SER A 57 25.29 -7.14 -7.34
N ASP A 58 26.31 -6.30 -7.22
CA ASP A 58 27.41 -6.13 -8.19
C ASP A 58 28.11 -7.45 -8.63
N SER A 59 28.03 -8.46 -7.77
CA SER A 59 28.59 -9.80 -7.91
C SER A 59 27.64 -10.78 -8.62
N GLY A 60 26.45 -10.32 -9.03
CA GLY A 60 25.45 -11.10 -9.77
C GLY A 60 24.50 -11.92 -8.91
N ASN A 61 24.50 -11.76 -7.58
CA ASN A 61 23.51 -12.39 -6.72
C ASN A 61 22.23 -11.56 -6.70
N SER A 62 21.06 -12.21 -6.75
CA SER A 62 19.78 -11.54 -6.59
C SER A 62 18.98 -12.15 -5.43
N VAL A 63 18.18 -11.33 -4.75
CA VAL A 63 17.33 -11.74 -3.63
C VAL A 63 16.01 -10.99 -3.70
N ASP A 64 14.89 -11.71 -3.60
CA ASP A 64 13.58 -11.10 -3.38
C ASP A 64 13.50 -10.51 -1.97
N ILE A 65 13.17 -9.22 -1.91
CA ILE A 65 13.08 -8.45 -0.67
C ILE A 65 11.70 -7.77 -0.53
N THR A 66 10.70 -8.21 -1.28
CA THR A 66 9.33 -7.66 -1.28
C THR A 66 8.78 -7.55 0.13
N ASP A 67 8.93 -8.59 0.94
CA ASP A 67 8.38 -8.63 2.30
C ASP A 67 9.30 -8.01 3.36
N SER A 68 10.47 -7.51 2.96
CA SER A 68 11.44 -6.90 3.88
C SER A 68 11.13 -5.44 4.18
N PHE A 69 10.33 -4.77 3.35
CA PHE A 69 9.96 -3.38 3.56
C PHE A 69 8.99 -3.23 4.74
N GLN A 70 9.20 -2.21 5.55
CA GLN A 70 8.38 -1.90 6.72
C GLN A 70 7.72 -0.52 6.63
N GLY A 71 8.06 0.27 5.62
CA GLY A 71 7.49 1.60 5.44
C GLY A 71 7.71 2.18 4.04
N GLY A 72 7.27 3.42 3.87
CA GLY A 72 7.25 4.11 2.58
C GLY A 72 6.07 3.73 1.70
N SER A 73 5.91 4.45 0.59
CA SER A 73 4.80 4.23 -0.34
C SER A 73 4.84 2.85 -1.01
N LEU A 74 6.02 2.25 -1.17
CA LEU A 74 6.15 0.90 -1.74
C LEU A 74 5.52 -0.16 -0.84
N LYS A 75 5.76 -0.10 0.47
CA LYS A 75 5.15 -1.03 1.43
C LYS A 75 3.62 -0.89 1.44
N ALA A 76 3.12 0.34 1.40
CA ALA A 76 1.68 0.59 1.32
C ALA A 76 1.04 -0.02 0.06
N LEU A 77 1.71 0.07 -1.09
CA LEU A 77 1.25 -0.56 -2.33
C LEU A 77 1.29 -2.09 -2.25
N ILE A 78 2.32 -2.66 -1.64
CA ILE A 78 2.43 -4.11 -1.42
C ILE A 78 1.31 -4.59 -0.50
N ASP A 79 1.04 -3.89 0.61
CA ASP A 79 -0.04 -4.26 1.53
C ASP A 79 -1.42 -4.18 0.89
N LEU A 80 -1.68 -3.12 0.11
CA LEU A 80 -2.94 -2.99 -0.61
C LEU A 80 -3.13 -4.16 -1.59
N ARG A 81 -2.07 -4.52 -2.33
CA ARG A 81 -2.11 -5.59 -3.33
C ARG A 81 -2.21 -6.98 -2.72
N ASP A 82 -1.46 -7.26 -1.67
CA ASP A 82 -1.27 -8.62 -1.13
C ASP A 82 -2.25 -8.94 0.00
N ASN A 83 -2.81 -7.94 0.69
CA ASN A 83 -3.70 -8.16 1.84
C ASN A 83 -5.09 -7.55 1.62
N GLU A 84 -5.18 -6.26 1.33
CA GLU A 84 -6.48 -5.56 1.34
C GLU A 84 -7.35 -5.93 0.11
N ILE A 85 -6.80 -5.83 -1.10
CA ILE A 85 -7.53 -6.16 -2.34
C ILE A 85 -7.99 -7.62 -2.35
N PRO A 86 -7.14 -8.62 -2.03
CA PRO A 86 -7.56 -10.02 -1.97
C PRO A 86 -8.72 -10.27 -1.00
N GLN A 87 -8.71 -9.65 0.19
CA GLN A 87 -9.83 -9.77 1.13
C GLN A 87 -11.16 -9.25 0.56
N PHE A 88 -11.12 -8.13 -0.17
CA PHE A 88 -12.32 -7.63 -0.85
C PHE A 88 -12.75 -8.53 -2.01
N MET A 89 -11.79 -9.09 -2.76
CA MET A 89 -12.08 -10.06 -3.81
C MET A 89 -12.75 -11.31 -3.26
N ASP A 90 -12.25 -11.84 -2.14
CA ASP A 90 -12.85 -13.00 -1.44
C ASP A 90 -14.29 -12.69 -1.02
N THR A 91 -14.54 -11.49 -0.45
CA THR A 91 -15.88 -11.08 -0.02
C THR A 91 -16.85 -10.98 -1.20
N ILE A 92 -16.41 -10.46 -2.34
CA ILE A 92 -17.23 -10.43 -3.58
C ILE A 92 -17.43 -11.85 -4.13
N ASN A 93 -16.41 -12.70 -4.02
CA ASN A 93 -16.48 -14.09 -4.44
C ASN A 93 -17.52 -14.88 -3.64
N ASP A 94 -17.53 -14.74 -2.31
CA ASP A 94 -18.50 -15.38 -1.43
C ASP A 94 -19.93 -14.92 -1.73
N LEU A 95 -20.11 -13.64 -2.01
CA LEU A 95 -21.39 -13.08 -2.45
C LEU A 95 -21.87 -13.74 -3.75
N ALA A 96 -21.00 -13.87 -4.75
CA ALA A 96 -21.32 -14.49 -6.03
C ALA A 96 -21.63 -16.00 -5.88
N VAL A 97 -20.86 -16.71 -5.06
CA VAL A 97 -21.07 -18.14 -4.74
C VAL A 97 -22.43 -18.32 -4.07
N SER A 98 -22.75 -17.51 -3.07
CA SER A 98 -24.03 -17.58 -2.37
C SER A 98 -25.19 -17.27 -3.31
N LEU A 99 -25.09 -16.21 -4.12
CA LEU A 99 -26.10 -15.84 -5.11
C LEU A 99 -26.41 -16.99 -6.08
N ALA A 100 -25.37 -17.54 -6.71
CA ALA A 100 -25.56 -18.63 -7.66
C ALA A 100 -26.12 -19.88 -7.00
N THR A 101 -25.64 -20.22 -5.79
CA THR A 101 -26.10 -21.37 -5.04
C THR A 101 -27.59 -21.26 -4.69
N GLU A 102 -28.00 -20.15 -4.07
CA GLU A 102 -29.38 -19.97 -3.62
C GLU A 102 -30.36 -19.87 -4.80
N VAL A 103 -29.98 -19.17 -5.87
CA VAL A 103 -30.81 -19.11 -7.08
C VAL A 103 -30.91 -20.49 -7.74
N ASN A 104 -29.82 -21.25 -7.85
CA ASN A 104 -29.86 -22.60 -8.41
C ASN A 104 -30.69 -23.56 -7.55
N ASN A 105 -30.59 -23.47 -6.22
CA ASN A 105 -31.38 -24.27 -5.29
C ASN A 105 -32.88 -24.05 -5.49
N VAL A 106 -33.32 -22.82 -5.75
CA VAL A 106 -34.74 -22.52 -6.00
C VAL A 106 -35.11 -22.86 -7.45
N HIS A 107 -34.35 -22.37 -8.43
CA HIS A 107 -34.65 -22.52 -9.87
C HIS A 107 -34.75 -23.99 -10.30
N SER A 108 -33.84 -24.85 -9.81
CA SER A 108 -33.82 -26.27 -10.15
C SER A 108 -35.05 -27.05 -9.67
N THR A 109 -35.79 -26.54 -8.68
CA THR A 109 -37.06 -27.15 -8.22
C THR A 109 -38.26 -26.80 -9.11
N GLY A 110 -38.11 -25.82 -9.99
CA GLY A 110 -39.17 -25.35 -10.86
C GLY A 110 -39.25 -26.10 -12.20
N TYR A 111 -40.34 -25.83 -12.92
CA TYR A 111 -40.57 -26.22 -14.30
C TYR A 111 -40.43 -25.01 -15.22
N THR A 112 -39.75 -25.22 -16.34
CA THR A 112 -39.60 -24.22 -17.41
C THR A 112 -40.81 -24.19 -18.34
N ALA A 113 -40.85 -23.24 -19.29
CA ALA A 113 -41.93 -23.15 -20.28
C ALA A 113 -42.10 -24.43 -21.13
N ASN A 114 -41.01 -25.20 -21.29
CA ASN A 114 -40.99 -26.48 -22.00
C ASN A 114 -41.29 -27.69 -21.10
N GLY A 115 -41.62 -27.47 -19.82
CA GLY A 115 -41.92 -28.53 -18.85
C GLY A 115 -40.69 -29.28 -18.33
N VAL A 116 -39.49 -28.74 -18.51
CA VAL A 116 -38.24 -29.32 -18.00
C VAL A 116 -38.01 -28.87 -16.55
N THR A 117 -37.40 -29.69 -15.72
CA THR A 117 -37.04 -29.38 -14.31
C THR A 117 -35.59 -29.79 -14.02
N GLY A 118 -35.03 -29.35 -12.90
CA GLY A 118 -33.67 -29.68 -12.48
C GLY A 118 -32.58 -28.88 -13.20
N ILE A 119 -32.95 -27.79 -13.87
CA ILE A 119 -32.00 -26.90 -14.57
C ILE A 119 -31.49 -25.85 -13.59
N ASN A 120 -30.18 -25.66 -13.54
CA ASN A 120 -29.56 -24.56 -12.81
C ASN A 120 -29.71 -23.26 -13.62
N PHE A 121 -29.88 -22.12 -12.93
CA PHE A 121 -29.89 -20.81 -13.57
C PHE A 121 -28.48 -20.32 -13.88
N PHE A 122 -27.55 -20.51 -12.97
CA PHE A 122 -26.11 -20.22 -13.12
C PHE A 122 -25.32 -21.50 -13.36
N ARG A 123 -24.19 -21.40 -14.06
CA ARG A 123 -23.23 -22.50 -14.23
C ARG A 123 -22.69 -22.98 -12.88
N ASP A 124 -22.25 -24.23 -12.86
CA ASP A 124 -21.65 -24.87 -11.70
C ASP A 124 -20.47 -24.05 -11.15
N ILE A 125 -20.39 -24.01 -9.82
CA ILE A 125 -19.36 -23.30 -9.09
C ILE A 125 -18.11 -24.20 -9.05
N PRO A 126 -16.96 -23.75 -9.56
CA PRO A 126 -15.74 -24.54 -9.50
C PRO A 126 -15.26 -24.69 -8.05
N THR A 127 -14.50 -25.76 -7.79
CA THR A 127 -13.92 -26.01 -6.45
C THR A 127 -12.73 -25.10 -6.11
N THR A 128 -12.22 -24.35 -7.10
CA THR A 128 -11.07 -23.46 -6.96
C THR A 128 -11.24 -22.23 -7.86
N GLY A 129 -10.69 -21.09 -7.42
CA GLY A 129 -10.64 -19.84 -8.18
C GLY A 129 -11.81 -18.90 -7.88
N ASP A 130 -11.76 -17.72 -8.48
CA ASP A 130 -12.70 -16.62 -8.22
C ASP A 130 -13.96 -16.78 -9.07
N TYR A 131 -14.98 -17.41 -8.51
CA TYR A 131 -16.29 -17.55 -9.14
C TYR A 131 -16.91 -16.21 -9.52
N ALA A 132 -16.73 -15.16 -8.72
CA ALA A 132 -17.21 -13.82 -9.08
C ALA A 132 -16.67 -13.31 -10.43
N ALA A 133 -15.47 -13.74 -10.85
CA ALA A 133 -14.90 -13.34 -12.13
C ALA A 133 -15.49 -14.10 -13.33
N ILE A 134 -16.11 -15.26 -13.09
CA ILE A 134 -16.58 -16.19 -14.13
C ILE A 134 -18.07 -16.51 -14.04
N ILE A 135 -18.80 -15.93 -13.08
CA ILE A 135 -20.22 -16.16 -12.87
C ILE A 135 -20.98 -15.94 -14.18
N ALA A 136 -21.74 -16.94 -14.57
CA ALA A 136 -22.44 -16.97 -15.83
C ALA A 136 -23.73 -17.77 -15.71
N ILE A 137 -24.71 -17.40 -16.53
CA ILE A 137 -25.94 -18.17 -16.71
C ILE A 137 -25.60 -19.54 -17.31
N SER A 138 -26.39 -20.57 -16.96
CA SER A 138 -26.23 -21.93 -17.49
C SER A 138 -26.40 -21.99 -19.01
N ASP A 139 -25.81 -23.00 -19.64
CA ASP A 139 -25.84 -23.13 -21.11
C ASP A 139 -27.29 -23.29 -21.61
N GLU A 140 -28.14 -23.98 -20.86
CA GLU A 140 -29.56 -24.12 -21.18
C GLU A 140 -30.25 -22.75 -21.20
N VAL A 141 -30.14 -21.96 -20.13
CA VAL A 141 -30.80 -20.66 -20.04
C VAL A 141 -30.21 -19.65 -21.02
N ASP A 142 -28.90 -19.74 -21.31
CA ASP A 142 -28.24 -18.90 -22.32
C ASP A 142 -28.74 -19.21 -23.74
N THR A 143 -29.09 -20.47 -24.03
CA THR A 143 -29.62 -20.85 -25.35
C THR A 143 -31.06 -20.38 -25.59
N SER A 144 -31.90 -20.31 -24.55
CA SER A 144 -33.27 -19.82 -24.64
C SER A 144 -33.86 -19.47 -23.27
N THR A 145 -34.62 -18.39 -23.24
CA THR A 145 -35.43 -18.00 -22.06
C THR A 145 -36.50 -19.03 -21.69
N ASP A 146 -36.84 -19.96 -22.60
CA ASP A 146 -37.79 -21.04 -22.32
C ASP A 146 -37.26 -22.05 -21.29
N TYR A 147 -35.97 -21.98 -20.95
CA TYR A 147 -35.35 -22.74 -19.88
C TYR A 147 -35.35 -22.03 -18.52
N ILE A 148 -35.95 -20.84 -18.43
CA ILE A 148 -36.19 -20.18 -17.14
C ILE A 148 -37.39 -20.85 -16.46
N ALA A 149 -37.17 -21.41 -15.28
CA ALA A 149 -38.19 -22.03 -14.46
C ALA A 149 -39.00 -20.97 -13.69
N THR A 150 -40.32 -20.94 -13.91
CA THR A 150 -41.19 -19.93 -13.28
C THR A 150 -42.19 -20.52 -12.30
N THR A 151 -42.49 -21.82 -12.39
CA THR A 151 -43.52 -22.46 -11.56
C THR A 151 -43.07 -23.78 -10.93
N SER A 152 -43.62 -24.14 -9.78
CA SER A 152 -43.44 -25.48 -9.17
C SER A 152 -44.32 -26.58 -9.81
N SER A 153 -45.19 -26.24 -10.77
CA SER A 153 -46.13 -27.19 -11.37
C SER A 153 -45.90 -27.39 -12.87
N ALA A 154 -45.68 -28.65 -13.27
CA ALA A 154 -45.58 -29.05 -14.68
C ALA A 154 -46.84 -28.73 -15.50
N ASP A 155 -48.01 -28.64 -14.85
CA ASP A 155 -49.31 -28.48 -15.50
C ASP A 155 -49.74 -27.01 -15.62
N SER A 156 -48.98 -26.06 -15.06
CA SER A 156 -49.38 -24.66 -14.93
C SER A 156 -48.31 -23.69 -15.42
N THR A 157 -48.18 -23.55 -16.75
CA THR A 157 -47.20 -22.65 -17.39
C THR A 157 -47.44 -21.15 -17.15
N THR A 158 -48.54 -20.76 -16.49
CA THR A 158 -48.87 -19.36 -16.19
C THR A 158 -48.56 -18.95 -14.75
N ALA A 159 -48.12 -19.90 -13.90
CA ALA A 159 -47.74 -19.60 -12.53
C ALA A 159 -46.30 -19.06 -12.45
N ASN A 160 -46.03 -18.29 -11.40
CA ASN A 160 -44.79 -17.55 -11.20
C ASN A 160 -44.22 -17.72 -9.78
N ASP A 161 -44.62 -18.77 -9.07
CA ASP A 161 -44.25 -19.02 -7.68
C ASP A 161 -42.73 -19.24 -7.49
N ILE A 162 -42.04 -19.86 -8.44
CA ILE A 162 -40.56 -20.00 -8.41
C ILE A 162 -39.90 -18.65 -8.66
N ALA A 163 -40.42 -17.85 -9.60
CA ALA A 163 -39.91 -16.52 -9.86
C ALA A 163 -40.09 -15.59 -8.64
N LEU A 164 -41.21 -15.71 -7.92
CA LEU A 164 -41.45 -15.00 -6.66
C LEU A 164 -40.49 -15.48 -5.57
N ALA A 165 -40.28 -16.80 -5.43
CA ALA A 165 -39.33 -17.34 -4.46
C ALA A 165 -37.89 -16.85 -4.72
N ILE A 166 -37.46 -16.76 -5.98
CA ILE A 166 -36.16 -16.18 -6.35
C ILE A 166 -36.12 -14.68 -6.00
N ALA A 167 -37.20 -13.94 -6.26
CA ALA A 167 -37.27 -12.52 -5.90
C ALA A 167 -37.19 -12.31 -4.37
N ASP A 168 -37.83 -13.19 -3.59
CA ASP A 168 -37.83 -13.14 -2.13
C ASP A 168 -36.42 -13.37 -1.54
N LEU A 169 -35.52 -14.08 -2.24
CA LEU A 169 -34.12 -14.24 -1.83
C LEU A 169 -33.42 -12.91 -1.59
N GLY A 170 -33.77 -11.86 -2.34
CA GLY A 170 -33.16 -10.53 -2.20
C GLY A 170 -33.30 -9.92 -0.81
N SER A 171 -34.33 -10.32 -0.06
CA SER A 171 -34.61 -9.84 1.30
C SER A 171 -34.54 -10.95 2.37
N SER A 172 -34.34 -12.19 1.94
CA SER A 172 -34.30 -13.33 2.83
C SER A 172 -32.97 -13.39 3.57
N SER A 173 -33.01 -13.98 4.77
CA SER A 173 -31.78 -14.36 5.45
C SER A 173 -31.17 -15.57 4.75
N ILE A 174 -29.92 -15.41 4.30
CA ILE A 174 -29.12 -16.41 3.59
C ILE A 174 -27.79 -16.60 4.31
N THR A 175 -27.03 -17.62 3.90
CA THR A 175 -25.68 -17.85 4.43
C THR A 175 -24.63 -17.38 3.43
N ILE A 176 -23.76 -16.45 3.84
CA ILE A 176 -22.56 -16.04 3.11
C ILE A 176 -21.37 -16.22 4.05
N ASP A 177 -20.32 -16.93 3.62
CA ASP A 177 -19.15 -17.25 4.44
C ASP A 177 -19.49 -17.81 5.84
N GLY A 178 -20.47 -18.73 5.88
CA GLY A 178 -20.94 -19.33 7.13
C GLY A 178 -21.71 -18.39 8.07
N GLN A 179 -21.94 -17.13 7.70
CA GLN A 179 -22.70 -16.15 8.46
C GLN A 179 -24.13 -15.99 7.89
N SER A 180 -25.11 -15.94 8.79
CA SER A 180 -26.50 -15.63 8.44
C SER A 180 -26.65 -14.11 8.27
N THR A 181 -26.98 -13.66 7.07
CA THR A 181 -27.05 -12.25 6.67
C THR A 181 -28.10 -12.05 5.57
N THR A 182 -28.27 -10.84 5.06
CA THR A 182 -29.00 -10.56 3.81
C THR A 182 -28.02 -10.05 2.76
N TYR A 183 -28.38 -10.13 1.47
CA TYR A 183 -27.56 -9.54 0.41
C TYR A 183 -27.32 -8.03 0.61
N THR A 184 -28.32 -7.33 1.15
CA THR A 184 -28.22 -5.89 1.43
C THR A 184 -27.25 -5.63 2.59
N ASP A 185 -27.38 -6.36 3.70
CA ASP A 185 -26.52 -6.17 4.87
C ASP A 185 -25.06 -6.58 4.60
N TYR A 186 -24.86 -7.66 3.82
CA TYR A 186 -23.52 -8.10 3.43
C TYR A 186 -22.86 -7.12 2.45
N THR A 187 -23.60 -6.56 1.50
CA THR A 187 -23.05 -5.52 0.63
C THR A 187 -22.71 -4.25 1.43
N ALA A 188 -23.58 -3.87 2.37
CA ALA A 188 -23.31 -2.73 3.26
C ALA A 188 -22.09 -2.95 4.18
N SER A 189 -21.78 -4.20 4.57
CA SER A 189 -20.59 -4.49 5.37
C SER A 189 -19.30 -4.31 4.55
N ILE A 190 -19.30 -4.66 3.26
CA ILE A 190 -18.18 -4.37 2.33
C ILE A 190 -17.93 -2.86 2.28
N GLU A 191 -18.99 -2.07 2.04
CA GLU A 191 -18.90 -0.61 1.97
C GLU A 191 -18.40 -0.01 3.30
N ALA A 192 -18.88 -0.52 4.43
CA ALA A 192 -18.45 -0.08 5.75
C ALA A 192 -16.98 -0.42 6.01
N GLN A 193 -16.50 -1.59 5.58
CA GLN A 193 -15.10 -1.99 5.74
C GLN A 193 -14.17 -1.10 4.91
N ILE A 194 -14.50 -0.86 3.64
CA ILE A 194 -13.75 0.07 2.77
C ILE A 194 -13.75 1.47 3.38
N GLY A 195 -14.90 1.95 3.85
CA GLY A 195 -15.03 3.24 4.51
C GLY A 195 -14.17 3.35 5.76
N SER A 196 -14.18 2.33 6.62
CA SER A 196 -13.34 2.29 7.82
C SER A 196 -11.85 2.24 7.49
N LEU A 197 -11.45 1.44 6.50
CA LEU A 197 -10.05 1.35 6.06
C LEU A 197 -9.57 2.70 5.53
N SER A 198 -10.36 3.34 4.66
CA SER A 198 -10.05 4.66 4.11
C SER A 198 -9.95 5.73 5.19
N GLN A 199 -10.89 5.74 6.14
CA GLN A 199 -10.89 6.69 7.26
C GLN A 199 -9.64 6.51 8.13
N ASN A 200 -9.31 5.27 8.49
CA ASN A 200 -8.11 4.94 9.28
C ASN A 200 -6.83 5.35 8.54
N ALA A 201 -6.74 5.07 7.24
CA ALA A 201 -5.59 5.45 6.42
C ALA A 201 -5.43 6.97 6.31
N GLN A 202 -6.53 7.70 6.18
CA GLN A 202 -6.52 9.16 6.16
C GLN A 202 -6.04 9.73 7.51
N GLU A 203 -6.59 9.25 8.63
CA GLU A 203 -6.18 9.68 9.97
C GLU A 203 -4.70 9.40 10.22
N LEU A 204 -4.22 8.22 9.83
CA LEU A 204 -2.81 7.84 9.97
C LEU A 204 -1.89 8.70 9.09
N SER A 205 -2.32 9.02 7.88
CA SER A 205 -1.59 9.94 6.98
C SER A 205 -1.51 11.34 7.57
N GLU A 206 -2.62 11.90 8.05
CA GLU A 206 -2.65 13.22 8.69
C GLU A 206 -1.77 13.26 9.94
N TYR A 207 -1.81 12.20 10.76
CA TYR A 207 -0.94 12.05 11.92
C TYR A 207 0.55 12.08 11.53
N HIS A 208 0.96 11.28 10.54
CA HIS A 208 2.35 11.22 10.10
C HIS A 208 2.82 12.52 9.43
N GLN A 209 1.95 13.23 8.71
CA GLN A 209 2.27 14.54 8.15
C GLN A 209 2.53 15.59 9.25
N ASN A 210 1.69 15.60 10.29
CA ASN A 210 1.88 16.50 11.44
C ASN A 210 3.15 16.16 12.23
N LEU A 211 3.44 14.88 12.41
CA LEU A 211 4.68 14.42 13.04
C LEU A 211 5.91 14.83 12.22
N LEU A 212 5.88 14.63 10.90
CA LEU A 212 6.95 15.05 10.00
C LEU A 212 7.19 16.56 10.10
N ALA A 213 6.13 17.37 10.02
CA ALA A 213 6.24 18.83 10.15
C ALA A 213 6.86 19.24 11.50
N THR A 214 6.51 18.54 12.58
CA THR A 214 7.08 18.80 13.92
C THR A 214 8.57 18.47 13.97
N VAL A 215 8.97 17.30 13.44
CA VAL A 215 10.38 16.86 13.40
C VAL A 215 11.20 17.75 12.48
N GLU A 216 10.65 18.18 11.34
CA GLU A 216 11.31 19.12 10.43
C GLU A 216 11.53 20.48 11.10
N ALA A 217 10.52 21.03 11.77
CA ALA A 217 10.68 22.28 12.51
C ALA A 217 11.74 22.17 13.62
N GLN A 218 11.79 21.05 14.34
CA GLN A 218 12.84 20.79 15.33
C GLN A 218 14.22 20.68 14.68
N ARG A 219 14.35 19.92 13.60
CA ARG A 219 15.60 19.79 12.85
C ARG A 219 16.06 21.15 12.36
N ASP A 220 15.19 21.95 11.77
CA ASP A 220 15.51 23.27 11.24
C ASP A 220 15.87 24.26 12.35
N SER A 221 15.33 24.09 13.57
CA SER A 221 15.75 24.88 14.74
C SER A 221 17.16 24.54 15.26
N VAL A 222 17.65 23.32 15.01
CA VAL A 222 18.98 22.84 15.45
C VAL A 222 20.02 22.98 14.33
N SER A 223 19.63 22.68 13.09
CA SER A 223 20.45 22.78 11.88
C SER A 223 20.44 24.18 11.27
N GLY A 224 19.46 25.01 11.64
CA GLY A 224 19.45 26.43 11.34
C GLY A 224 20.56 27.07 12.14
N VAL A 225 21.72 27.26 11.51
CA VAL A 225 22.83 28.00 12.09
C VAL A 225 22.26 29.34 12.57
N SER A 226 22.36 29.59 13.88
CA SER A 226 21.93 30.86 14.43
C SER A 226 22.83 31.94 13.82
N ILE A 227 22.27 32.81 12.98
CA ILE A 227 22.99 33.98 12.42
C ILE A 227 23.65 34.75 13.55
N ASP A 228 23.06 34.76 14.74
CA ASP A 228 23.64 35.39 15.92
C ASP A 228 24.91 34.68 16.41
N GLU A 229 25.00 33.35 16.32
CA GLU A 229 26.19 32.58 16.69
C GLU A 229 27.27 32.66 15.60
N GLU A 230 26.90 32.60 14.32
CA GLU A 230 27.81 32.88 13.21
C GLU A 230 28.34 34.33 13.23
N MET A 231 27.48 35.31 13.52
CA MET A 231 27.85 36.71 13.66
C MET A 231 28.68 36.94 14.92
N THR A 232 28.38 36.27 16.03
CA THR A 232 29.22 36.30 17.24
C THR A 232 30.59 35.70 16.96
N ASN A 233 30.67 34.59 16.24
CA ASN A 233 31.94 34.00 15.81
C ASN A 233 32.69 34.89 14.83
N LEU A 234 32.00 35.54 13.89
CA LEU A 234 32.58 36.50 12.95
C LEU A 234 33.13 37.74 13.67
N ILE A 235 32.38 38.30 14.62
CA ILE A 235 32.84 39.41 15.47
C ILE A 235 34.03 38.95 16.33
N LYS A 236 34.01 37.73 16.87
CA LYS A 236 35.13 37.15 17.63
C LYS A 236 36.38 37.00 16.76
N PHE A 237 36.26 36.55 15.51
CA PHE A 237 37.38 36.48 14.57
C PHE A 237 37.87 37.87 14.16
N GLN A 238 36.97 38.84 13.92
CA GLN A 238 37.33 40.21 13.62
C GLN A 238 38.05 40.89 14.79
N THR A 239 37.55 40.72 16.02
CA THR A 239 38.17 41.27 17.24
C THR A 239 39.52 40.61 17.54
N ALA A 240 39.64 39.29 17.37
CA ALA A 240 40.91 38.58 17.49
C ALA A 240 41.93 39.07 16.44
N TYR A 241 41.51 39.26 15.19
CA TYR A 241 42.36 39.80 14.13
C TYR A 241 42.81 41.24 14.43
N GLN A 242 41.91 42.11 14.89
CA GLN A 242 42.24 43.47 15.30
C GLN A 242 43.20 43.50 16.50
N ALA A 243 43.02 42.61 17.49
CA ALA A 243 43.91 42.49 18.63
C ALA A 243 45.30 41.98 18.23
N ALA A 244 45.38 40.97 17.34
CA ALA A 244 46.62 40.47 16.79
C ALA A 244 47.37 41.54 15.98
N ALA A 245 46.66 42.33 15.18
CA ALA A 245 47.24 43.45 14.44
C ALA A 245 47.79 44.54 15.38
N ARG A 246 47.11 44.83 16.49
CA ARG A 246 47.64 45.75 17.52
C ARG A 246 48.88 45.18 18.20
N LEU A 247 48.89 43.90 18.56
CA LEU A 247 50.06 43.25 19.14
C LEU A 247 51.27 43.28 18.19
N LEU A 248 51.05 43.03 16.90
CA LEU A 248 52.08 43.17 15.86
C LEU A 248 52.65 44.59 15.80
N ASN A 249 51.78 45.60 15.71
CA ASN A 249 52.23 47.00 15.71
C ASN A 249 52.99 47.38 16.99
N THR A 250 52.57 46.84 18.14
CA THR A 250 53.24 47.10 19.42
C THR A 250 54.59 46.39 19.49
N ALA A 251 54.68 45.16 18.97
CA ALA A 251 55.93 44.44 18.85
C ALA A 251 56.89 45.14 17.89
N ASP A 252 56.42 45.63 16.73
CA ASP A 252 57.21 46.42 15.78
C ASP A 252 57.72 47.72 16.42
N ALA A 253 56.89 48.41 17.20
CA ALA A 253 57.30 49.59 17.94
C ALA A 253 58.37 49.29 19.01
N LEU A 254 58.23 48.17 19.74
CA LEU A 254 59.23 47.71 20.70
C LEU A 254 60.53 47.29 20.01
N PHE A 255 60.46 46.59 18.88
CA PHE A 255 61.62 46.24 18.07
C PHE A 255 62.34 47.49 17.57
N THR A 256 61.60 48.48 17.07
CA THR A 256 62.18 49.75 16.60
C THR A 256 62.83 50.52 17.76
N THR A 257 62.17 50.60 18.91
CA THR A 257 62.72 51.26 20.11
C THR A 257 64.00 50.57 20.61
N LEU A 258 64.03 49.23 20.59
CA LEU A 258 65.25 48.47 20.91
C LEU A 258 66.36 48.76 19.90
N MET A 259 66.05 48.81 18.60
CA MET A 259 67.03 49.14 17.55
C MET A 259 67.58 50.57 17.69
N GLU A 260 66.77 51.54 18.11
CA GLU A 260 67.20 52.92 18.36
C GLU A 260 68.02 53.08 19.66
N ALA A 261 67.75 52.27 20.70
CA ALA A 261 68.49 52.32 21.97
C ALA A 261 69.91 51.74 21.90
N PHE A 262 70.27 51.06 20.80
CA PHE A 262 71.59 50.46 20.56
C PHE A 262 72.41 51.16 19.44
N GLN A 263 72.01 52.36 19.00
CA GLN A 263 72.83 53.27 18.19
C GLN A 263 73.39 54.41 19.04
#